data_AF-A0A1Q6DKR4-F1
#
_entry.id   AF-A0A1Q6DKR4-F1
#
_cell.length_a   1.000
_cell.length_b   1.000
_cell.length_c   1.000
_cell.angle_alpha   90.00
_cell.angle_beta   90.00
_cell.angle_gamma   90.00
#
_symmetry.space_group_name_H-M   'P 1'
#
loop_
_entity.id
_entity.type
_entity.pdbx_description
1 polymer ?
#
loop_
_entity_poly.entity_id
_entity_poly.type
_entity_poly.pdbx_seq_one_letter_code
_entity_poly.pdbx_strand_id
1 'polypeptide(L)'
;MKYIKMVLLPFLATAALMTVYQIGKFYLFEGHYTIWQSHIMTIFFTSLIATTVSISMVNWVERVEKSKRELALREARLKTLQITMHTVHHIVNNFLNRLLLFKLETEEHGTISQASLEKLEADISVISKQLAELSELENPGNSEEFDKFFPMKAQKNQMEEQGP
;
A
#
# COMPACT_ATOMS: atom_id res chain seq x y z
N MET A 1 18.65 -8.67 8.04
CA MET A 1 18.85 -10.15 7.96
C MET A 1 18.11 -10.85 6.82
N LYS A 2 16.92 -10.41 6.39
CA LYS A 2 16.13 -11.09 5.33
C LYS A 2 16.88 -11.21 3.99
N TYR A 3 17.53 -10.14 3.54
CA TYR A 3 18.32 -10.12 2.31
C TYR A 3 19.54 -11.04 2.33
N ILE A 4 20.22 -11.15 3.49
CA ILE A 4 21.36 -12.07 3.65
C ILE A 4 20.88 -13.50 3.45
N LYS A 5 19.80 -13.93 4.13
CA LYS A 5 19.24 -15.29 3.96
C LYS A 5 18.84 -15.58 2.50
N MET A 6 18.38 -14.57 1.77
CA MET A 6 17.97 -14.72 0.38
C MET A 6 19.11 -14.93 -0.62
N VAL A 7 20.30 -14.38 -0.35
CA VAL A 7 21.49 -14.62 -1.19
C VAL A 7 22.25 -15.86 -0.72
N LEU A 8 22.27 -16.10 0.59
CA LEU A 8 23.03 -17.19 1.21
C LEU A 8 22.38 -18.55 0.91
N LEU A 9 21.05 -18.63 0.81
CA LEU A 9 20.33 -19.87 0.50
C LEU A 9 20.63 -20.42 -0.91
N PRO A 10 20.47 -19.67 -2.02
CA PRO A 10 20.82 -20.16 -3.35
C PRO A 10 22.32 -20.42 -3.49
N PHE A 11 23.17 -19.66 -2.79
CA PHE A 11 24.61 -19.94 -2.73
C PHE A 11 24.90 -21.29 -2.06
N LEU A 12 24.34 -21.56 -0.88
CA LEU A 12 24.53 -22.84 -0.18
C LEU A 12 23.96 -24.01 -0.99
N ALA A 13 22.79 -23.83 -1.61
CA ALA A 13 22.18 -24.85 -2.46
C ALA A 13 23.06 -25.15 -3.69
N THR A 14 23.62 -24.13 -4.32
CA THR A 14 24.55 -24.28 -5.46
C THR A 14 25.83 -24.98 -5.01
N ALA A 15 26.40 -24.60 -3.87
CA ALA A 15 27.59 -25.24 -3.31
C ALA A 15 27.34 -26.72 -2.97
N ALA A 16 26.21 -27.04 -2.32
CA ALA A 16 25.81 -28.41 -2.03
C ALA A 16 25.63 -29.23 -3.31
N LEU A 17 24.96 -28.67 -4.32
CA LEU A 17 24.76 -29.32 -5.62
C LEU A 17 26.11 -29.59 -6.32
N MET A 18 27.06 -28.64 -6.25
CA MET A 18 28.41 -28.83 -6.77
C MET A 18 29.17 -29.94 -6.04
N THR A 19 29.08 -29.99 -4.71
CA THR A 19 29.72 -31.04 -3.91
C THR A 19 29.16 -32.41 -4.25
N VAL A 20 27.83 -32.55 -4.35
CA VAL A 20 27.17 -33.81 -4.75
C VAL A 20 27.59 -34.22 -6.16
N TYR A 21 27.65 -33.28 -7.10
CA TYR A 21 28.13 -33.54 -8.45
C TYR A 21 29.58 -34.04 -8.46
N GLN A 22 30.49 -33.40 -7.71
CA GLN A 22 31.89 -33.83 -7.65
C GLN A 22 32.04 -35.21 -7.03
N ILE A 23 31.31 -35.51 -5.95
CA ILE A 23 31.31 -36.83 -5.32
C ILE A 23 30.75 -37.88 -6.29
N GLY A 24 29.61 -37.61 -6.92
CA GLY A 24 29.01 -38.52 -7.90
C GLY A 24 29.94 -38.79 -9.08
N LYS A 25 30.59 -37.74 -9.60
CA LYS A 25 31.59 -37.87 -10.66
C LYS A 25 32.80 -38.71 -10.24
N PHE A 26 33.24 -38.60 -8.99
CA PHE A 26 34.32 -39.42 -8.46
C PHE A 26 33.93 -40.91 -8.44
N TYR A 27 32.75 -41.24 -7.89
CA TYR A 27 32.30 -42.63 -7.78
C TYR A 27 31.88 -43.28 -9.11
N LEU A 28 31.23 -42.55 -10.01
CA LEU A 28 30.70 -43.12 -11.26
C LEU A 28 31.76 -43.36 -12.34
N PHE A 29 32.91 -42.69 -12.27
CA PHE A 29 33.85 -42.62 -13.38
C PHE A 29 35.30 -42.90 -13.00
N GLU A 30 35.55 -43.62 -11.91
CA GLU A 30 36.91 -44.06 -11.54
C GLU A 30 37.60 -44.72 -12.74
N GLY A 31 38.68 -44.10 -13.23
CA GLY A 31 39.59 -44.65 -14.24
C GLY A 31 39.28 -44.35 -15.72
N HIS A 32 38.15 -43.74 -16.08
CA HIS A 32 37.75 -43.60 -17.49
C HIS A 32 37.96 -42.22 -18.13
N TYR A 33 38.13 -41.15 -17.34
CA TYR A 33 38.30 -39.79 -17.88
C TYR A 33 39.71 -39.24 -17.75
N THR A 34 40.15 -38.60 -18.83
CA THR A 34 41.33 -37.74 -18.79
C THR A 34 41.03 -36.48 -17.97
N ILE A 35 42.07 -35.90 -17.37
CA ILE A 35 42.00 -34.64 -16.59
C ILE A 35 41.26 -33.54 -17.39
N TRP A 36 41.46 -33.48 -18.70
CA TRP A 36 40.82 -32.50 -19.59
C TRP A 36 39.32 -32.70 -19.75
N GLN A 37 38.85 -33.93 -19.97
CA GLN A 37 37.41 -34.24 -20.07
C GLN A 37 36.69 -33.92 -18.75
N SER A 38 37.34 -34.22 -17.64
CA SER A 38 36.87 -33.89 -16.30
C SER A 38 36.66 -32.37 -16.12
N HIS A 39 37.62 -31.54 -16.54
CA HIS A 39 37.51 -30.08 -16.44
C HIS A 39 36.42 -29.50 -17.35
N ILE A 40 36.31 -29.96 -18.59
CA ILE A 40 35.29 -29.47 -19.54
C ILE A 40 33.88 -29.75 -19.01
N MET A 41 33.64 -30.96 -18.48
CA MET A 41 32.35 -31.33 -17.89
C MET A 41 31.99 -30.44 -16.69
N THR A 42 32.97 -30.10 -15.85
CA THR A 42 32.74 -29.21 -14.71
C THR A 42 32.39 -27.79 -15.17
N ILE A 43 33.09 -27.24 -16.17
CA ILE A 43 32.78 -25.90 -16.72
C ILE A 43 31.37 -25.86 -17.33
N PHE A 44 30.98 -26.90 -18.05
CA PHE A 44 29.65 -26.98 -18.64
C PHE A 44 28.56 -27.04 -17.56
N PHE A 45 28.75 -27.88 -16.54
CA PHE A 45 27.81 -28.03 -15.44
C PHE A 45 27.69 -26.75 -14.59
N THR A 46 28.81 -26.08 -14.31
CA THR A 46 28.80 -24.79 -13.58
C THR A 46 28.12 -23.69 -14.37
N SER A 47 28.32 -23.64 -15.69
CA SER A 47 27.65 -22.68 -16.57
C SER A 47 26.13 -22.92 -16.61
N LEU A 48 25.70 -24.19 -16.65
CA LEU A 48 24.29 -24.56 -16.65
C LEU A 48 23.59 -24.16 -15.33
N ILE A 49 24.23 -24.45 -14.20
CA ILE A 49 23.70 -24.07 -12.89
C ILE A 49 23.66 -22.56 -12.75
N ALA A 50 24.73 -21.85 -13.11
CA ALA A 50 24.78 -20.39 -13.05
C ALA A 50 23.66 -19.75 -13.88
N THR A 51 23.42 -20.27 -15.09
CA THR A 51 22.33 -19.80 -15.97
C THR A 51 20.96 -20.03 -15.33
N THR A 52 20.74 -21.22 -14.77
CA THR A 52 19.46 -21.58 -14.12
C THR A 52 19.19 -20.70 -12.90
N VAL A 53 20.19 -20.48 -12.07
CA VAL A 53 20.11 -19.58 -10.89
C VAL A 53 19.85 -18.14 -11.33
N SER A 54 20.53 -17.67 -12.38
CA SER A 54 20.35 -16.32 -12.92
C SER A 54 18.91 -16.09 -13.39
N ILE A 55 18.37 -17.00 -14.21
CA ILE A 55 16.97 -16.90 -14.70
C ILE A 55 15.99 -16.91 -13.53
N SER A 56 16.18 -17.80 -12.56
CA SER A 56 15.33 -17.88 -11.37
C SER A 56 15.35 -16.59 -10.57
N MET A 57 16.53 -15.98 -10.40
CA MET A 57 16.70 -14.73 -9.68
C MET A 57 16.02 -13.55 -10.39
N VAL A 58 16.15 -13.44 -11.72
CA VAL A 58 15.47 -12.40 -12.51
C VAL A 58 13.95 -12.52 -12.38
N ASN A 59 13.41 -13.73 -12.57
CA ASN A 59 11.97 -13.97 -12.43
C ASN A 59 11.47 -13.64 -11.02
N TRP A 60 12.27 -13.91 -9.99
CA TRP A 60 11.92 -13.60 -8.61
C TRP A 60 11.91 -12.09 -8.36
N VAL A 61 12.93 -11.35 -8.84
CA VAL A 61 12.99 -9.89 -8.74
C VAL A 61 11.77 -9.24 -9.40
N GLU A 62 11.41 -9.68 -10.61
CA GLU A 62 10.26 -9.16 -11.34
C GLU A 62 8.95 -9.39 -10.57
N ARG A 63 8.76 -10.57 -9.97
CA ARG A 63 7.58 -10.85 -9.12
C ARG A 63 7.51 -9.96 -7.90
N VAL A 64 8.65 -9.71 -7.25
CA VAL A 64 8.72 -8.83 -6.08
C VAL A 64 8.40 -7.40 -6.48
N GLU A 65 8.92 -6.93 -7.60
CA GLU A 65 8.64 -5.58 -8.09
C GLU A 65 7.17 -5.40 -8.45
N LYS A 66 6.56 -6.38 -9.15
CA LYS A 66 5.12 -6.40 -9.43
C LYS A 66 4.31 -6.36 -8.13
N SER A 67 4.65 -7.20 -7.15
CA SER A 67 3.96 -7.23 -5.85
C SER A 67 4.09 -5.91 -5.10
N LYS A 68 5.27 -5.27 -5.11
CA LYS A 68 5.47 -3.95 -4.51
C LYS A 68 4.60 -2.88 -5.18
N ARG A 69 4.53 -2.89 -6.52
CA ARG A 69 3.70 -1.96 -7.27
C ARG A 69 2.22 -2.14 -6.96
N GLU A 70 1.74 -3.38 -6.89
CA GLU A 70 0.36 -3.67 -6.49
C GLU A 70 0.07 -3.22 -5.05
N LEU A 71 1.00 -3.45 -4.12
CA LEU A 71 0.87 -2.99 -2.74
C LEU A 71 0.81 -1.46 -2.67
N ALA A 72 1.67 -0.75 -3.38
CA ALA A 72 1.66 0.70 -3.43
C ALA A 72 0.34 1.24 -3.99
N LEU A 73 -0.22 0.61 -5.03
CA LEU A 73 -1.54 0.96 -5.57
C LEU A 73 -2.66 0.71 -4.57
N ARG A 74 -2.62 -0.42 -3.84
CA ARG A 74 -3.59 -0.73 -2.78
C ARG A 74 -3.50 0.27 -1.63
N GLU A 75 -2.30 0.61 -1.21
CA GLU A 75 -2.05 1.58 -0.14
C GLU A 75 -2.57 2.97 -0.52
N ALA A 76 -2.32 3.42 -1.75
CA ALA A 76 -2.86 4.68 -2.27
C ALA A 76 -4.39 4.70 -2.26
N ARG A 77 -5.04 3.59 -2.68
CA ARG A 77 -6.51 3.45 -2.63
C ARG A 77 -7.06 3.46 -1.21
N LEU A 78 -6.38 2.79 -0.27
CA LEU A 78 -6.80 2.77 1.13
C LEU A 78 -6.69 4.15 1.77
N LYS A 79 -5.58 4.86 1.52
CA LYS A 79 -5.40 6.24 1.99
C LYS A 79 -6.49 7.16 1.46
N THR A 80 -6.80 7.03 0.17
CA THR A 80 -7.90 7.76 -0.48
C THR A 80 -9.22 7.50 0.22
N LEU A 81 -9.59 6.23 0.41
CA LEU A 81 -10.83 5.84 1.09
C LEU A 81 -10.88 6.34 2.54
N GLN A 82 -9.76 6.30 3.26
CA GLN A 82 -9.67 6.81 4.63
C GLN A 82 -9.91 8.33 4.68
N ILE A 83 -9.35 9.10 3.75
CA ILE A 83 -9.55 10.56 3.65
C ILE A 83 -11.03 10.85 3.33
N THR A 84 -11.60 10.19 2.32
CA THR A 84 -13.02 10.29 1.97
C THR A 84 -13.90 10.01 3.19
N MET A 85 -13.66 8.90 3.89
CA MET A 85 -14.45 8.51 5.06
C MET A 85 -14.35 9.54 6.20
N HIS A 86 -13.14 10.03 6.48
CA HIS A 86 -12.93 11.08 7.48
C HIS A 86 -13.71 12.36 7.12
N THR A 87 -13.76 12.70 5.84
CA THR A 87 -14.47 13.88 5.34
C THR A 87 -15.98 13.74 5.45
N VAL A 88 -16.52 12.59 5.03
CA VAL A 88 -17.94 12.26 5.22
C VAL A 88 -18.28 12.31 6.71
N HIS A 89 -17.43 11.74 7.56
CA HIS A 89 -17.62 11.78 9.01
C HIS A 89 -17.67 13.23 9.54
N HIS A 90 -16.76 14.08 9.10
CA HIS A 90 -16.75 15.50 9.48
C HIS A 90 -18.01 16.25 9.01
N ILE A 91 -18.46 16.03 7.77
CA ILE A 91 -19.69 16.62 7.22
C ILE A 91 -20.90 16.19 8.05
N VAL A 92 -21.04 14.88 8.30
CA VAL A 92 -22.15 14.32 9.09
C VAL A 92 -22.11 14.81 10.53
N ASN A 93 -20.93 14.88 11.14
CA ASN A 93 -20.81 15.35 12.53
C ASN A 93 -21.21 16.83 12.67
N ASN A 94 -20.79 17.67 11.72
CA ASN A 94 -21.22 19.07 11.69
C ASN A 94 -22.73 19.22 11.50
N PHE A 95 -23.33 18.36 10.66
CA PHE A 95 -24.78 18.34 10.50
C PHE A 95 -25.50 17.93 11.78
N LEU A 96 -25.03 16.88 12.45
CA LEU A 96 -25.61 16.41 13.72
C LEU A 96 -25.52 17.48 14.82
N ASN A 97 -24.40 18.20 14.91
CA ASN A 97 -24.25 19.31 15.85
C ASN A 97 -25.26 20.42 15.59
N ARG A 98 -25.58 20.71 14.32
CA ARG A 98 -26.61 21.68 13.95
C ARG A 98 -28.00 21.18 14.31
N LEU A 99 -28.32 19.92 14.03
CA LEU A 99 -29.58 19.30 14.46
C LEU A 99 -29.76 19.32 15.99
N LEU A 100 -28.68 19.21 16.76
CA LEU A 100 -28.74 19.36 18.20
C LEU A 100 -29.16 20.78 18.62
N LEU A 101 -28.67 21.82 17.95
CA LEU A 101 -29.10 23.20 18.18
C LEU A 101 -30.61 23.38 17.90
N PHE A 102 -31.11 22.76 16.83
CA PHE A 102 -32.55 22.75 16.53
C PHE A 102 -33.38 22.07 17.62
N LYS A 103 -32.89 20.94 18.13
CA LYS A 103 -33.53 20.23 19.23
C LYS A 103 -33.61 21.11 20.48
N LEU A 104 -32.53 21.80 20.83
CA LEU A 104 -32.47 22.71 21.98
C LEU A 104 -33.45 23.88 21.84
N GLU A 105 -33.54 24.50 20.65
CA GLU A 105 -34.50 25.58 20.38
C GLU A 105 -35.95 25.11 20.57
N THR A 106 -36.25 23.89 20.11
CA THR A 106 -37.58 23.27 20.27
C THR A 106 -37.89 22.97 21.74
N GLU A 107 -36.90 22.51 22.51
CA GLU A 107 -37.05 22.23 23.94
C GLU A 107 -37.23 23.51 24.78
N GLU A 108 -36.57 24.60 24.41
CA GLU A 108 -36.62 25.88 25.15
C GLU A 108 -37.87 26.71 24.81
N HIS A 109 -38.26 26.79 23.54
CA HIS A 109 -39.32 27.69 23.07
C HIS A 109 -40.63 26.95 22.73
N GLY A 110 -40.65 25.62 22.81
CA GLY A 110 -41.80 24.76 22.46
C GLY A 110 -42.21 24.79 20.98
N THR A 111 -41.54 25.60 20.17
CA THR A 111 -41.80 25.81 18.74
C THR A 111 -40.48 26.07 18.02
N ILE A 112 -40.38 25.66 16.76
CA ILE A 112 -39.20 25.91 15.90
C ILE A 112 -39.44 27.24 15.18
N SER A 113 -38.50 28.17 15.25
CA SER A 113 -38.62 29.42 14.49
C SER A 113 -38.51 29.15 12.99
N GLN A 114 -39.27 29.92 12.19
CA GLN A 114 -39.24 29.78 10.74
C GLN A 114 -37.85 30.09 10.15
N ALA A 115 -37.13 31.03 10.76
CA ALA A 115 -35.74 31.34 10.40
C ALA A 115 -34.79 30.16 10.64
N SER A 116 -35.01 29.39 11.70
CA SER A 116 -34.26 28.16 11.94
C SER A 116 -34.63 27.11 10.89
N LEU A 117 -35.91 26.88 10.60
CA LEU A 117 -36.33 25.93 9.54
C LEU A 117 -35.68 26.23 8.18
N GLU A 118 -35.64 27.51 7.78
CA GLU A 118 -34.97 27.94 6.55
C GLU A 118 -33.45 27.68 6.59
N LYS A 119 -32.80 27.86 7.75
CA LYS A 119 -31.38 27.51 7.91
C LYS A 119 -31.13 26.01 7.80
N LEU A 120 -32.02 25.18 8.33
CA LEU A 120 -31.90 23.73 8.22
C LEU A 120 -31.97 23.28 6.76
N GLU A 121 -32.92 23.82 6.01
CA GLU A 121 -33.11 23.50 4.59
C GLU A 121 -31.90 23.96 3.76
N ALA A 122 -31.37 25.15 4.04
CA ALA A 122 -30.13 25.62 3.43
C ALA A 122 -28.93 24.72 3.76
N ASP A 123 -28.79 24.30 5.02
CA ASP A 123 -27.71 23.40 5.46
C ASP A 123 -27.82 22.02 4.82
N ILE A 124 -29.03 21.45 4.74
CA ILE A 124 -29.27 20.17 4.05
C ILE A 124 -28.86 20.29 2.58
N SER A 125 -29.24 21.37 1.89
CA SER A 125 -28.87 21.61 0.49
C SER A 125 -27.35 21.70 0.31
N VAL A 126 -26.65 22.42 1.20
CA VAL A 126 -25.18 22.53 1.19
C VAL A 126 -24.51 21.17 1.43
N ILE A 127 -24.98 20.40 2.40
CA ILE A 127 -24.43 19.08 2.73
C ILE A 127 -24.68 18.08 1.61
N SER A 128 -25.88 18.08 1.02
CA SER A 128 -26.20 17.24 -0.14
C SER A 128 -25.29 17.57 -1.31
N LYS A 129 -25.00 18.86 -1.56
CA LYS A 129 -24.05 19.28 -2.59
C LYS A 129 -22.62 18.82 -2.27
N GLN A 130 -22.15 19.00 -1.04
CA GLN A 130 -20.82 18.56 -0.62
C GLN A 130 -20.64 17.04 -0.73
N LEU A 131 -21.66 16.25 -0.38
CA LEU A 131 -21.62 14.79 -0.53
C LEU A 131 -21.69 14.34 -1.99
N ALA A 132 -22.43 15.05 -2.84
CA ALA A 132 -22.46 14.81 -4.28
C ALA A 132 -21.12 15.14 -4.94
N GLU A 133 -20.51 16.28 -4.60
CA GLU A 133 -19.17 16.63 -5.07
C GLU A 133 -18.13 15.58 -4.62
N LEU A 134 -18.28 15.04 -3.41
CA LEU A 134 -17.39 14.02 -2.87
C LEU A 134 -17.57 12.64 -3.51
N SER A 135 -18.75 12.35 -4.06
CA SER A 135 -19.01 11.11 -4.81
C SER A 135 -18.56 11.18 -6.28
N GLU A 136 -18.47 12.40 -6.84
CA GLU A 136 -17.97 12.66 -8.19
C GLU A 136 -16.43 12.73 -8.27
N LEU A 137 -15.72 12.77 -7.12
CA LEU A 137 -14.26 12.72 -7.10
C LEU A 137 -13.75 11.38 -7.64
N GLU A 138 -13.20 11.42 -8.86
CA GLU A 138 -12.62 10.27 -9.54
C GLU A 138 -11.39 9.70 -8.81
N ASN A 139 -10.68 10.55 -8.03
CA ASN A 139 -9.50 10.14 -7.26
C ASN A 139 -9.25 11.01 -6.00
N PRO A 140 -9.94 10.75 -4.88
CA PRO A 140 -9.84 11.56 -3.65
C PRO A 140 -8.47 11.52 -2.93
N GLY A 141 -7.49 10.78 -3.45
CA GLY A 141 -6.14 10.64 -2.89
C GLY A 141 -5.13 11.67 -3.38
N ASN A 142 -5.47 12.49 -4.37
CA ASN A 142 -4.61 13.56 -4.85
C ASN A 142 -4.81 14.79 -3.94
N SER A 143 -3.85 15.02 -3.04
CA SER A 143 -3.99 16.00 -1.95
C SER A 143 -4.26 17.43 -2.43
N GLU A 144 -3.83 17.79 -3.65
CA GLU A 144 -4.00 19.16 -4.17
C GLU A 144 -5.45 19.50 -4.55
N GLU A 145 -6.20 18.56 -5.12
CA GLU A 145 -7.63 18.76 -5.39
C GLU A 145 -8.40 18.74 -4.08
N PHE A 146 -8.06 17.81 -3.18
CA PHE A 146 -8.70 17.69 -1.88
C PHE A 146 -8.50 18.94 -0.99
N ASP A 147 -7.28 19.48 -0.93
CA ASP A 147 -6.96 20.70 -0.17
C ASP A 147 -7.62 21.97 -0.74
N LYS A 148 -7.96 21.97 -2.03
CA LYS A 148 -8.69 23.07 -2.67
C LYS A 148 -10.16 23.10 -2.24
N PHE A 149 -10.78 21.93 -2.02
CA PHE A 149 -12.17 21.81 -1.55
C PHE A 149 -12.27 21.86 -0.02
N PHE A 150 -11.27 21.36 0.69
CA PHE A 150 -11.24 21.31 2.16
C PHE A 150 -9.86 21.71 2.70
N PRO A 151 -9.56 23.02 2.81
CA PRO A 151 -8.24 23.47 3.25
C PRO A 151 -7.96 23.01 4.70
N MET A 152 -6.95 22.14 4.88
CA MET A 152 -6.45 21.65 6.17
C MET A 152 -5.91 22.73 7.13
N LYS A 153 -6.06 24.03 6.83
CA LYS A 153 -5.60 25.13 7.69
C LYS A 153 -6.23 25.15 9.08
N ALA A 154 -7.34 24.43 9.31
CA ALA A 154 -7.98 24.37 10.63
C ALA A 154 -7.42 23.30 11.59
N GLN A 155 -6.73 22.25 11.10
CA GLN A 155 -6.26 21.17 11.98
C GLN A 155 -4.82 21.36 12.48
N LYS A 156 -3.98 22.13 11.77
CA LYS A 156 -2.58 22.34 12.18
C LYS A 156 -2.46 23.19 13.46
N ASN A 157 -3.36 24.17 13.64
CA ASN A 157 -3.35 25.01 14.84
C ASN A 157 -3.89 24.29 16.09
N GLN A 158 -4.67 23.23 15.96
CA GLN A 158 -5.16 22.45 17.11
C GLN A 158 -4.16 21.39 17.59
N MET A 159 -3.23 20.95 16.73
CA MET A 159 -2.15 20.04 17.13
C MET A 159 -0.92 20.76 17.70
N GLU A 160 -0.72 22.04 17.39
CA GLU A 160 0.37 22.85 17.96
C GLU A 160 0.01 23.49 19.32
N GLU A 161 -1.28 23.61 19.68
CA GLU A 161 -1.71 24.09 21.02
C GLU A 161 -1.92 22.97 22.06
N GLN A 162 -1.75 21.69 21.69
CA GLN A 162 -1.89 20.54 22.59
C GLN A 162 -0.60 19.71 22.72
N GLY A 163 0.55 20.36 22.85
CA GLY A 163 1.76 19.72 23.37
C GLY A 163 2.89 20.72 23.59
N PRO A 164 3.78 20.51 24.57
CA PRO A 164 4.00 19.30 25.36
C PRO A 164 3.14 19.15 26.62
#